data_AF-A0A2K6LI15-F1
#
_entry.id   AF-A0A2K6LI15-F1
#
_cell.length_a   1.000
_cell.length_b   1.000
_cell.length_c   1.000
_cell.angle_alpha   90.00
_cell.angle_beta   90.00
_cell.angle_gamma   90.00
#
_symmetry.space_group_name_H-M   'P 1'
#
loop_
_entity.id
_entity.type
_entity.pdbx_description
1 polymer ?
#
loop_
_entity_poly.entity_id
_entity_poly.type
_entity_poly.pdbx_seq_one_letter_code
_entity_poly.pdbx_strand_id
1 'polypeptide(L)'
;MSKHAQTFGAKQPTHQGGPAQDRGVYLSLLASLRTRAQLPVVVFTFSRGRCDEQASGLTSLDLTTSSEKSEIHLFLQRCLARLRGSDRQLPQVLHMSELLNRGLGVHHSGILPILKEIVEMLFSRGLVKVLFATETFAMGVNMPARTVVFDSMRKHDGSTFRDLLPGEYVQMAGRAGRRGLDPTGTVILLCKGRVPEMADLHRMMMGKPSQLQSQFRLTYTMILNLLRVDALRVEDMMKRSFSEFPSRKDSKGPHFPVALLFTLSLPITTSCSLLPPTTPRSLL
;
A
#
# COMPACT_ATOMS: atom_id res chain seq x y z
N MET A 1 36.76 10.18 32.64
CA MET A 1 36.42 10.48 31.23
C MET A 1 37.06 9.43 30.32
N SER A 2 36.25 8.51 29.80
CA SER A 2 36.59 7.40 28.87
C SER A 2 35.25 6.68 28.64
N LYS A 3 34.76 6.27 27.47
CA LYS A 3 35.33 5.96 26.15
C LYS A 3 34.18 6.06 25.14
N HIS A 4 34.51 6.40 23.90
CA HIS A 4 33.62 6.25 22.74
C HIS A 4 33.17 4.80 22.59
N ALA A 5 31.86 4.57 22.52
CA ALA A 5 31.30 3.32 22.03
C ALA A 5 30.99 3.48 20.53
N GLN A 6 31.91 3.03 19.68
CA GLN A 6 31.66 2.85 18.26
C GLN A 6 30.78 1.61 18.08
N THR A 7 29.53 1.82 17.64
CA THR A 7 28.63 0.74 17.26
C THR A 7 29.05 0.19 15.90
N PHE A 8 29.82 -0.91 15.90
CA PHE A 8 30.09 -1.71 14.71
C PHE A 8 28.85 -2.55 14.35
N GLY A 9 27.94 -1.95 13.59
CA GLY A 9 26.93 -2.68 12.83
C GLY A 9 27.37 -2.73 11.38
N ALA A 10 27.62 -3.93 10.84
CA ALA A 10 27.94 -4.11 9.42
C ALA A 10 26.84 -3.47 8.56
N LYS A 11 27.20 -2.49 7.72
CA LYS A 11 26.34 -2.02 6.63
C LYS A 11 26.01 -3.24 5.77
N GLN A 12 24.80 -3.78 5.86
CA GLN A 12 24.34 -4.81 4.94
C GLN A 12 24.40 -4.21 3.52
N PRO A 13 25.23 -4.73 2.61
CA PRO A 13 25.23 -4.27 1.24
C PRO A 13 23.91 -4.72 0.64
N THR A 14 23.05 -3.77 0.27
CA THR A 14 21.95 -4.02 -0.66
C THR A 14 22.59 -4.45 -1.98
N HIS A 15 22.68 -5.75 -2.20
CA HIS A 15 23.18 -6.33 -3.44
C HIS A 15 22.14 -6.06 -4.52
N GLN A 16 22.13 -4.83 -5.05
CA GLN A 16 21.36 -4.48 -6.24
C GLN A 16 22.12 -5.09 -7.42
N GLY A 17 21.50 -6.04 -8.12
CA GLY A 17 21.99 -6.48 -9.42
C GLY A 17 22.17 -5.28 -10.34
N GLY A 18 23.12 -5.35 -11.27
CA GLY A 18 23.34 -4.26 -12.22
C GLY A 18 22.09 -3.98 -13.06
N PRO A 19 21.93 -2.76 -13.63
CA PRO A 19 20.74 -2.38 -14.40
C PRO A 19 20.40 -3.37 -15.55
N ALA A 20 21.42 -3.97 -16.16
CA ALA A 20 21.27 -4.97 -17.21
C ALA A 20 20.66 -6.29 -16.72
N GLN A 21 21.03 -6.73 -15.51
CA GLN A 21 20.48 -7.93 -14.89
C GLN A 21 19.00 -7.72 -14.54
N ASP A 22 18.67 -6.56 -13.97
CA ASP A 22 17.29 -6.17 -13.64
C ASP A 22 16.40 -6.17 -14.89
N ARG A 23 16.88 -5.63 -16.02
CA ARG A 23 16.16 -5.66 -17.31
C ARG A 23 15.86 -7.09 -17.76
N GLY A 24 16.85 -7.98 -17.73
CA GLY A 24 16.68 -9.38 -18.15
C GLY A 24 15.63 -10.12 -17.32
N VAL A 25 15.65 -9.90 -16.00
CA VAL A 25 14.66 -10.47 -15.07
C VAL A 25 13.24 -9.99 -15.41
N TYR A 26 13.04 -8.69 -15.62
CA TYR A 26 11.72 -8.17 -15.98
C TYR A 26 11.23 -8.68 -17.33
N LEU A 27 12.09 -8.75 -18.35
CA LEU A 27 11.70 -9.28 -19.66
C LEU A 27 11.26 -10.75 -19.57
N SER A 28 12.02 -11.59 -18.86
CA SER A 28 11.68 -13.00 -18.65
C SER A 28 10.38 -13.15 -17.85
N LEU A 29 10.22 -12.39 -16.77
CA LEU A 29 9.01 -12.38 -15.95
C LEU A 29 7.78 -11.97 -16.77
N LEU A 30 7.85 -10.84 -17.46
CA LEU A 30 6.73 -10.31 -18.24
C LEU A 30 6.37 -11.22 -19.41
N ALA A 31 7.35 -11.86 -20.04
CA ALA A 31 7.10 -12.90 -21.05
C ALA A 31 6.34 -14.10 -20.46
N SER A 32 6.76 -14.61 -19.31
CA SER A 32 6.08 -15.71 -18.61
C SER A 32 4.64 -15.33 -18.21
N LEU A 33 4.44 -14.13 -17.65
CA LEU A 33 3.11 -13.63 -17.28
C LEU A 33 2.21 -13.43 -18.51
N ARG A 34 2.76 -12.99 -19.64
CA ARG A 34 2.03 -12.86 -20.90
C ARG A 34 1.55 -14.23 -21.40
N THR A 35 2.42 -15.23 -21.43
CA THR A 35 2.07 -16.60 -21.86
C THR A 35 1.00 -17.23 -20.97
N ARG A 36 0.97 -16.89 -19.68
CA ARG A 36 -0.02 -17.36 -18.71
C ARG A 36 -1.30 -16.52 -18.65
N ALA A 37 -1.46 -15.51 -19.52
CA ALA A 37 -2.57 -14.56 -19.51
C ALA A 37 -2.78 -13.87 -18.14
N GLN A 38 -1.67 -13.53 -17.46
CA GLN A 38 -1.65 -12.92 -16.12
C GLN A 38 -1.51 -11.38 -16.14
N LEU A 39 -1.81 -10.75 -17.28
CA LEU A 39 -1.87 -9.29 -17.45
C LEU A 39 -3.30 -8.78 -17.12
N PRO A 40 -3.47 -7.53 -16.62
CA PRO A 40 -2.45 -6.52 -16.38
C PRO A 40 -1.68 -6.73 -15.07
N VAL A 41 -0.48 -6.16 -15.00
CA VAL A 41 0.48 -6.28 -13.89
C VAL A 41 0.76 -4.91 -13.30
N VAL A 42 0.77 -4.82 -11.97
CA VAL A 42 1.29 -3.67 -11.23
C VAL A 42 2.59 -4.07 -10.55
N VAL A 43 3.67 -3.38 -10.87
CA VAL A 43 5.00 -3.56 -10.26
C VAL A 43 5.20 -2.45 -9.22
N PHE A 44 5.17 -2.79 -7.94
CA PHE A 44 5.47 -1.87 -6.86
C PHE A 44 6.97 -1.71 -6.67
N THR A 45 7.44 -0.50 -6.92
CA THR A 45 8.85 -0.08 -6.77
C THR A 45 8.89 1.15 -5.86
N PHE A 46 9.70 1.10 -4.78
CA PHE A 46 9.70 2.13 -3.72
C PHE A 46 10.61 3.32 -4.01
N SER A 47 10.87 3.63 -5.27
CA SER A 47 11.65 4.79 -5.70
C SER A 47 11.11 5.31 -7.03
N ARG A 48 10.91 6.64 -7.12
CA ARG A 48 10.43 7.31 -8.33
C ARG A 48 11.37 7.06 -9.51
N GLY A 49 12.66 7.34 -9.31
CA GLY A 49 13.67 7.13 -10.35
C GLY A 49 13.77 5.69 -10.81
N ARG A 50 13.63 4.72 -9.89
CA ARG A 50 13.63 3.29 -10.29
C ARG A 50 12.40 2.91 -11.11
N CYS A 51 11.23 3.49 -10.86
CA CYS A 51 10.06 3.25 -11.72
C CYS A 51 10.33 3.71 -13.16
N ASP A 52 10.89 4.91 -13.32
CA ASP A 52 11.23 5.49 -14.63
C ASP A 52 12.31 4.66 -15.34
N GLU A 53 13.38 4.29 -14.62
CA GLU A 53 14.48 3.47 -15.13
C GLU A 53 14.00 2.08 -15.59
N GLN A 54 13.15 1.42 -14.79
CA GLN A 54 12.63 0.10 -15.11
C GLN A 54 11.72 0.14 -16.34
N ALA A 55 10.84 1.14 -16.43
CA ALA A 55 9.98 1.31 -17.60
C ALA A 55 10.79 1.63 -18.87
N SER A 56 11.75 2.56 -18.76
CA SER A 56 12.64 2.96 -19.86
C SER A 56 13.55 1.82 -20.33
N GLY A 57 14.02 1.00 -19.39
CA GLY A 57 14.90 -0.14 -19.69
C GLY A 57 14.24 -1.22 -20.53
N LEU A 58 12.91 -1.28 -20.59
CA LEU A 58 12.16 -2.30 -21.33
C LEU A 58 11.97 -1.96 -22.80
N THR A 59 12.91 -1.27 -23.48
CA THR A 59 12.74 -0.74 -24.86
C THR A 59 12.18 -1.72 -25.90
N SER A 60 12.53 -3.01 -25.81
CA SER A 60 12.12 -4.04 -26.77
C SER A 60 10.72 -4.61 -26.54
N LEU A 61 10.04 -4.23 -25.45
CA LEU A 61 8.76 -4.81 -25.08
C LEU A 61 7.59 -3.99 -25.64
N ASP A 62 6.76 -4.63 -26.44
CA ASP A 62 5.50 -4.09 -26.93
C ASP A 62 4.36 -5.05 -26.60
N LEU A 63 3.39 -4.56 -25.84
CA LEU A 63 2.25 -5.32 -25.34
C LEU A 63 0.92 -4.88 -25.97
N THR A 64 0.98 -3.99 -26.96
CA THR A 64 -0.21 -3.41 -27.60
C THR A 64 -0.33 -3.82 -29.06
N THR A 65 -1.56 -4.04 -29.49
CA THR A 65 -1.91 -4.25 -30.90
C THR A 65 -2.02 -2.92 -31.65
N SER A 66 -2.01 -2.94 -32.98
CA SER A 66 -2.18 -1.73 -33.80
C SER A 66 -3.51 -0.99 -33.53
N SER A 67 -4.56 -1.74 -33.17
CA SER A 67 -5.86 -1.18 -32.78
C SER A 67 -5.76 -0.46 -31.44
N GLU A 68 -5.17 -1.10 -30.43
CA GLU A 68 -4.96 -0.49 -29.10
C GLU A 68 -4.06 0.74 -29.20
N LYS A 69 -3.01 0.71 -30.02
CA LYS A 69 -2.15 1.87 -30.27
C LYS A 69 -2.92 3.05 -30.84
N SER A 70 -3.77 2.80 -31.83
CA SER A 70 -4.63 3.84 -32.41
C SER A 70 -5.57 4.44 -31.35
N GLU A 71 -6.17 3.59 -30.50
CA GLU A 71 -7.04 4.05 -29.42
C GLU A 71 -6.28 4.90 -28.39
N ILE A 72 -5.11 4.43 -27.94
CA ILE A 72 -4.24 5.14 -26.99
C ILE A 72 -3.81 6.48 -27.59
N HIS A 73 -3.40 6.51 -28.85
CA HIS A 73 -2.99 7.72 -29.54
C HIS A 73 -4.13 8.76 -29.61
N LEU A 74 -5.33 8.34 -30.04
CA LEU A 74 -6.49 9.23 -30.11
C LEU A 74 -6.94 9.71 -28.73
N PHE A 75 -6.78 8.89 -27.69
CA PHE A 75 -7.08 9.28 -26.31
C PHE A 75 -6.06 10.31 -25.80
N LEU A 76 -4.76 10.06 -26.01
CA LEU A 76 -3.68 10.98 -25.66
C LEU A 76 -3.85 12.33 -26.33
N GLN A 77 -4.11 12.36 -27.64
CA GLN A 77 -4.34 13.61 -28.37
C GLN A 77 -5.50 14.40 -27.77
N ARG A 78 -6.62 13.74 -27.43
CA ARG A 78 -7.79 14.39 -26.82
C ARG A 78 -7.47 14.96 -25.43
N CYS A 79 -6.79 14.21 -24.58
CA CYS A 79 -6.44 14.68 -23.24
C CYS A 79 -5.40 15.80 -23.27
N LEU A 80 -4.36 15.68 -24.11
CA LEU A 80 -3.29 16.66 -24.24
C LEU A 80 -3.71 17.91 -25.01
N ALA A 81 -4.82 17.87 -25.76
CA ALA A 81 -5.39 19.05 -26.41
C ALA A 81 -5.74 20.17 -25.41
N ARG A 82 -5.97 19.83 -24.14
CA ARG A 82 -6.23 20.79 -23.05
C ARG A 82 -4.99 21.58 -22.61
N LEU A 83 -3.80 21.09 -22.94
CA LEU A 83 -2.52 21.72 -22.59
C LEU A 83 -2.11 22.75 -23.65
N ARG A 84 -1.38 23.78 -23.22
CA ARG A 84 -0.74 24.75 -24.12
C ARG A 84 0.34 24.05 -24.95
N GLY A 85 0.64 24.58 -26.14
CA GLY A 85 1.57 23.95 -27.09
C GLY A 85 2.94 23.63 -26.50
N SER A 86 3.49 24.52 -25.66
CA SER A 86 4.76 24.31 -24.95
C SER A 86 4.71 23.14 -23.97
N ASP A 87 3.61 23.00 -23.23
CA ASP A 87 3.46 22.00 -22.18
C ASP A 87 3.34 20.59 -22.78
N ARG A 88 2.81 20.48 -24.00
CA ARG A 88 2.76 19.22 -24.76
C ARG A 88 4.14 18.69 -25.16
N GLN A 89 5.13 19.57 -25.25
CA GLN A 89 6.50 19.24 -25.65
C GLN A 89 7.40 18.92 -24.46
N LEU A 90 6.86 18.94 -23.24
CA LEU A 90 7.64 18.59 -22.05
C LEU A 90 8.19 17.16 -22.17
N PRO A 91 9.46 16.92 -21.78
CA PRO A 91 10.08 15.59 -21.88
C PRO A 91 9.26 14.49 -21.20
N GLN A 92 8.65 14.78 -20.05
CA GLN A 92 7.82 13.82 -19.32
C GLN A 92 6.55 13.43 -20.11
N VAL A 93 5.95 14.38 -20.85
CA VAL A 93 4.76 14.11 -21.67
C VAL A 93 5.11 13.23 -22.86
N LEU A 94 6.21 13.54 -23.54
CA LEU A 94 6.69 12.77 -24.69
C LEU A 94 7.08 11.34 -24.27
N HIS A 95 7.85 11.22 -23.19
CA HIS A 95 8.30 9.94 -22.68
C HIS A 95 7.13 9.05 -22.20
N MET A 96 6.19 9.62 -21.44
CA MET A 96 4.99 8.89 -21.00
C MET A 96 4.14 8.45 -22.20
N SER A 97 3.99 9.29 -23.22
CA SER A 97 3.24 8.95 -24.44
C SER A 97 3.87 7.78 -25.20
N GLU A 98 5.20 7.72 -25.26
CA GLU A 98 5.94 6.59 -25.85
C GLU A 98 5.69 5.29 -25.08
N LEU A 99 5.80 5.32 -23.75
CA LEU A 99 5.55 4.16 -22.89
C LEU A 99 4.11 3.65 -23.02
N LEU A 100 3.14 4.57 -22.98
CA LEU A 100 1.72 4.24 -23.07
C LEU A 100 1.38 3.57 -24.41
N ASN A 101 1.93 4.05 -25.52
CA ASN A 101 1.76 3.43 -26.84
C ASN A 101 2.34 2.01 -26.95
N ARG A 102 3.12 1.55 -25.97
CA ARG A 102 3.64 0.18 -25.88
C ARG A 102 2.93 -0.65 -24.81
N GLY A 103 1.93 -0.07 -24.14
CA GLY A 103 1.19 -0.69 -23.05
C GLY A 103 1.90 -0.65 -21.70
N LEU A 104 2.89 0.23 -21.55
CA LEU A 104 3.63 0.45 -20.31
C LEU A 104 3.20 1.79 -19.67
N GLY A 105 3.20 1.86 -18.35
CA GLY A 105 2.92 3.09 -17.63
C GLY A 105 3.79 3.25 -16.39
N VAL A 106 3.95 4.49 -15.95
CA VAL A 106 4.62 4.84 -14.68
C VAL A 106 3.68 5.68 -13.82
N HIS A 107 3.61 5.38 -12.51
CA HIS A 107 2.77 6.09 -11.55
C HIS A 107 3.50 6.37 -10.24
N HIS A 108 3.86 7.63 -10.02
CA HIS A 108 4.36 8.11 -8.74
C HIS A 108 4.08 9.60 -8.59
N SER A 109 4.32 10.13 -7.40
CA SER A 109 4.06 11.53 -7.07
C SER A 109 4.96 12.56 -7.79
N GLY A 110 5.84 12.13 -8.69
CA GLY A 110 6.65 13.00 -9.55
C GLY A 110 6.09 13.13 -10.97
N ILE A 111 5.05 12.36 -11.32
CA ILE A 111 4.34 12.46 -12.59
C ILE A 111 3.30 13.57 -12.50
N LEU A 112 3.22 14.41 -13.55
CA LEU A 112 2.23 15.48 -13.66
C LEU A 112 0.80 14.94 -13.42
N PRO A 113 -0.07 15.66 -12.67
CA PRO A 113 -1.42 15.19 -12.35
C PRO A 113 -2.23 14.73 -13.57
N ILE A 114 -2.21 15.51 -14.66
CA ILE A 114 -2.90 15.14 -15.91
C ILE A 114 -2.38 13.83 -16.51
N LEU A 115 -1.07 13.56 -16.43
CA LEU A 115 -0.49 12.31 -16.93
C LEU A 115 -0.85 11.13 -16.03
N LYS A 116 -0.92 11.33 -14.70
CA LYS A 116 -1.39 10.28 -13.78
C LYS A 116 -2.84 9.88 -14.08
N GLU A 117 -3.73 10.86 -14.29
CA GLU A 117 -5.12 10.59 -14.68
C GLU A 117 -5.20 9.82 -16.01
N ILE A 118 -4.39 10.19 -17.00
CA ILE A 118 -4.31 9.47 -18.29
C ILE A 118 -3.88 8.01 -18.08
N VAL A 119 -2.80 7.78 -17.32
CA VAL A 119 -2.29 6.43 -17.02
C VAL A 119 -3.35 5.59 -16.31
N GLU A 120 -4.02 6.17 -15.31
CA GLU A 120 -5.10 5.56 -14.54
C GLU A 120 -6.28 5.16 -15.45
N MET A 121 -6.73 6.06 -16.31
CA MET A 121 -7.83 5.80 -17.25
C MET A 121 -7.47 4.70 -18.26
N LEU A 122 -6.25 4.73 -18.82
CA LEU A 122 -5.79 3.72 -19.77
C LEU A 122 -5.57 2.36 -19.11
N PHE A 123 -5.12 2.33 -17.85
CA PHE A 123 -5.01 1.10 -17.06
C PHE A 123 -6.37 0.48 -16.78
N SER A 124 -7.36 1.30 -16.41
CA SER A 124 -8.74 0.83 -16.17
C SER A 124 -9.41 0.27 -17.41
N ARG A 125 -9.08 0.80 -18.60
CA ARG A 125 -9.52 0.28 -19.90
C ARG A 125 -8.74 -0.96 -20.34
N GLY A 126 -7.73 -1.37 -19.58
CA GLY A 126 -6.88 -2.51 -19.93
C GLY A 126 -5.92 -2.23 -21.08
N LEU A 127 -5.67 -0.97 -21.45
CA LEU A 127 -4.71 -0.59 -22.50
C LEU A 127 -3.28 -0.53 -21.96
N VAL A 128 -3.10 -0.13 -20.71
CA VAL A 128 -1.83 -0.29 -19.98
C VAL A 128 -1.80 -1.69 -19.37
N LYS A 129 -0.86 -2.52 -19.84
CA LYS A 129 -0.71 -3.92 -19.42
C LYS A 129 0.30 -4.08 -18.29
N VAL A 130 1.27 -3.17 -18.18
CA VAL A 130 2.27 -3.17 -17.10
C VAL A 130 2.40 -1.75 -16.56
N LEU A 131 2.21 -1.61 -15.25
CA LEU A 131 2.29 -0.35 -14.54
C LEU A 131 3.40 -0.41 -13.48
N PHE A 132 4.43 0.43 -13.60
CA PHE A 132 5.42 0.63 -12.55
C PHE A 132 4.93 1.72 -11.61
N ALA A 133 4.70 1.39 -10.35
CA ALA A 133 4.07 2.30 -9.40
C ALA A 133 4.77 2.36 -8.05
N THR A 134 4.75 3.53 -7.42
CA THR A 134 5.08 3.65 -5.99
C THR A 134 3.89 3.26 -5.12
N GLU A 135 4.13 3.06 -3.83
CA GLU A 135 3.12 2.72 -2.80
C GLU A 135 1.86 3.59 -2.84
N THR A 136 1.98 4.87 -3.19
CA THR A 136 0.85 5.80 -3.27
C THR A 136 -0.26 5.34 -4.22
N PHE A 137 0.05 4.52 -5.24
CA PHE A 137 -0.96 3.97 -6.16
C PHE A 137 -1.91 3.00 -5.45
N ALA A 138 -1.44 2.30 -4.42
CA ALA A 138 -2.28 1.43 -3.60
C ALA A 138 -3.22 2.23 -2.68
N MET A 139 -2.99 3.53 -2.52
CA MET A 139 -3.87 4.46 -1.80
C MET A 139 -4.83 5.14 -2.78
N GLY A 140 -6.13 5.14 -2.50
CA GLY A 140 -7.05 6.10 -3.11
C GLY A 140 -7.54 5.85 -4.55
N VAL A 141 -7.19 4.72 -5.18
CA VAL A 141 -7.71 4.37 -6.52
C VAL A 141 -8.32 2.97 -6.53
N ASN A 142 -9.45 2.75 -7.22
CA ASN A 142 -10.06 1.43 -7.39
C ASN A 142 -9.62 0.77 -8.71
N MET A 143 -8.32 0.49 -8.83
CA MET A 143 -7.74 -0.13 -10.04
C MET A 143 -7.10 -1.48 -9.72
N PRO A 144 -7.90 -2.57 -9.70
CA PRO A 144 -7.36 -3.91 -9.49
C PRO A 144 -6.58 -4.40 -10.73
N ALA A 145 -5.53 -5.17 -10.48
CA ALA A 145 -4.69 -5.82 -11.48
C ALA A 145 -4.88 -7.33 -11.41
N ARG A 146 -4.54 -8.07 -12.47
CA ARG A 146 -4.51 -9.53 -12.41
C ARG A 146 -3.37 -10.01 -11.50
N THR A 147 -2.23 -9.33 -11.63
CA THR A 147 -0.99 -9.67 -10.92
C THR A 147 -0.38 -8.44 -10.27
N VAL A 148 0.12 -8.60 -9.06
CA VAL A 148 0.96 -7.62 -8.37
C VAL A 148 2.37 -8.19 -8.22
N VAL A 149 3.38 -7.37 -8.51
CA VAL A 149 4.79 -7.72 -8.37
C VAL A 149 5.44 -6.72 -7.42
N PHE A 150 6.19 -7.21 -6.44
CA PHE A 150 7.02 -6.39 -5.57
C PHE A 150 8.47 -6.43 -6.08
N ASP A 151 9.04 -5.26 -6.42
CA ASP A 151 10.47 -5.14 -6.79
C ASP A 151 11.39 -5.46 -5.60
N SER A 152 10.93 -5.12 -4.39
CA SER A 152 11.65 -5.28 -3.13
C SER A 152 10.64 -5.49 -2.00
N MET A 153 11.08 -6.06 -0.88
CA MET A 153 10.33 -6.07 0.38
C MET A 153 10.77 -4.98 1.36
N ARG A 154 11.76 -4.19 0.97
CA ARG A 154 12.34 -3.09 1.76
C ARG A 154 12.12 -1.75 1.10
N LYS A 155 11.76 -0.76 1.92
CA LYS A 155 11.60 0.64 1.50
C LYS A 155 12.32 1.59 2.45
N HIS A 156 12.58 2.81 1.97
CA HIS A 156 13.07 3.91 2.80
C HIS A 156 11.87 4.71 3.33
N ASP A 157 11.76 4.87 4.64
CA ASP A 157 10.65 5.59 5.29
C ASP A 157 10.94 7.09 5.53
N GLY A 158 12.08 7.57 5.04
CA GLY A 158 12.57 8.93 5.27
C GLY A 158 13.71 8.98 6.29
N SER A 159 13.86 7.96 7.14
CA SER A 159 14.94 7.85 8.12
C SER A 159 15.82 6.62 7.90
N THR A 160 15.20 5.46 7.66
CA THR A 160 15.92 4.19 7.53
C THR A 160 15.34 3.32 6.43
N PHE A 161 16.14 2.36 5.97
CA PHE A 161 15.63 1.25 5.18
C PHE A 161 15.07 0.19 6.10
N ARG A 162 13.78 -0.11 5.94
CA ARG A 162 13.06 -1.12 6.72
C ARG A 162 12.22 -2.02 5.82
N ASP A 163 11.82 -3.16 6.37
CA ASP A 163 10.88 -4.04 5.71
C ASP A 163 9.47 -3.40 5.67
N LEU A 164 8.67 -3.85 4.71
CA LEU A 164 7.27 -3.46 4.61
C LEU A 164 6.50 -3.93 5.85
N LEU A 165 5.66 -3.02 6.36
CA LEU A 165 4.72 -3.38 7.42
C LEU A 165 3.62 -4.28 6.84
N PRO A 166 2.98 -5.13 7.67
CA PRO A 166 1.93 -6.01 7.19
C PRO A 166 0.75 -5.27 6.54
N GLY A 167 0.38 -4.11 7.09
CA GLY A 167 -0.67 -3.26 6.50
C GLY A 167 -0.29 -2.73 5.12
N GLU A 168 0.96 -2.32 4.93
CA GLU A 168 1.47 -1.81 3.64
C GLU A 168 1.49 -2.93 2.59
N TYR A 169 1.96 -4.12 2.97
CA TYR A 169 1.94 -5.31 2.12
C TYR A 169 0.51 -5.68 1.72
N VAL A 170 -0.41 -5.85 2.68
CA VAL A 170 -1.80 -6.23 2.42
C VAL A 170 -2.48 -5.21 1.51
N GLN A 171 -2.21 -3.93 1.68
CA GLN A 171 -2.81 -2.87 0.87
C GLN A 171 -2.35 -2.91 -0.60
N MET A 172 -1.06 -3.18 -0.83
CA MET A 172 -0.51 -3.32 -2.18
C MET A 172 -0.88 -4.67 -2.81
N ALA A 173 -0.69 -5.76 -2.09
CA ALA A 173 -0.99 -7.12 -2.54
C ALA A 173 -2.49 -7.31 -2.81
N GLY A 174 -3.36 -6.65 -2.03
CA GLY A 174 -4.82 -6.65 -2.22
C GLY A 174 -5.28 -5.99 -3.52
N ARG A 175 -4.38 -5.39 -4.31
CA ARG A 175 -4.67 -4.95 -5.68
C ARG A 175 -4.64 -6.10 -6.70
N ALA A 176 -4.10 -7.26 -6.33
CA ALA A 176 -4.13 -8.45 -7.18
C ALA A 176 -5.51 -9.13 -7.13
N GLY A 177 -6.01 -9.52 -8.29
CA GLY A 177 -7.29 -10.19 -8.46
C GLY A 177 -8.43 -9.20 -8.72
N ARG A 178 -8.98 -9.25 -9.93
CA ARG A 178 -10.14 -8.46 -10.33
C ARG A 178 -11.42 -9.24 -10.02
N ARG A 179 -12.24 -8.73 -9.12
CA ARG A 179 -13.52 -9.33 -8.72
C ARG A 179 -14.39 -9.59 -9.94
N GLY A 180 -14.83 -10.84 -10.13
CA GLY A 180 -15.70 -11.25 -11.23
C GLY A 180 -14.99 -11.51 -12.57
N LEU A 181 -13.70 -11.20 -12.70
CA LEU A 181 -12.89 -11.50 -13.89
C LEU A 181 -11.85 -12.58 -13.62
N ASP A 182 -11.27 -12.57 -12.42
CA ASP A 182 -10.14 -13.43 -12.06
C ASP A 182 -10.54 -14.40 -10.94
N PRO A 183 -10.29 -15.72 -11.08
CA PRO A 183 -10.57 -16.68 -10.02
C PRO A 183 -9.65 -16.48 -8.80
N THR A 184 -8.40 -16.08 -9.06
CA THR A 184 -7.38 -15.80 -8.05
C THR A 184 -6.51 -14.61 -8.47
N GLY A 185 -6.08 -13.81 -7.50
CA GLY A 185 -5.06 -12.79 -7.67
C GLY A 185 -3.67 -13.39 -7.54
N THR A 186 -2.74 -12.99 -8.40
CA THR A 186 -1.34 -13.45 -8.33
C THR A 186 -0.46 -12.37 -7.69
N VAL A 187 0.34 -12.72 -6.69
CA VAL A 187 1.30 -11.82 -6.05
C VAL A 187 2.70 -12.44 -6.15
N ILE A 188 3.67 -11.67 -6.64
CA ILE A 188 5.04 -12.13 -6.87
C ILE A 188 6.02 -11.20 -6.15
N LEU A 189 6.97 -11.75 -5.41
CA LEU A 189 8.08 -11.00 -4.84
C LEU A 189 9.35 -11.28 -5.65
N LEU A 190 9.96 -10.24 -6.23
CA LEU A 190 11.22 -10.39 -6.96
C LEU A 190 12.39 -10.52 -6.00
N CYS A 191 13.13 -11.62 -6.16
CA CYS A 191 14.36 -11.87 -5.42
C CYS A 191 15.55 -11.67 -6.38
N LYS A 192 16.06 -10.43 -6.43
CA LYS A 192 17.21 -10.07 -7.29
C LYS A 192 18.59 -10.36 -6.67
N GLY A 193 18.61 -10.70 -5.37
CA GLY A 193 19.82 -10.98 -4.60
C GLY A 193 19.60 -12.14 -3.64
N ARG A 194 20.01 -11.97 -2.37
CA ARG A 194 19.80 -12.98 -1.32
C ARG A 194 18.31 -13.22 -1.12
N VAL A 195 17.92 -14.49 -1.05
CA VAL A 195 16.55 -14.90 -0.71
C VAL A 195 16.25 -14.42 0.71
N PRO A 196 15.14 -13.68 0.92
CA PRO A 196 14.72 -13.26 2.25
C PRO A 196 14.54 -14.42 3.22
N GLU A 197 14.80 -14.18 4.50
CA GLU A 197 14.56 -15.18 5.53
C GLU A 197 13.06 -15.42 5.71
N MET A 198 12.68 -16.68 5.95
CA MET A 198 11.26 -17.07 6.07
C MET A 198 10.55 -16.31 7.21
N ALA A 199 11.28 -16.00 8.29
CA ALA A 199 10.72 -15.24 9.42
C ALA A 199 10.28 -13.83 9.02
N ASP A 200 11.05 -13.15 8.16
CA ASP A 200 10.73 -11.79 7.71
C ASP A 200 9.56 -11.80 6.72
N LEU A 201 9.51 -12.79 5.83
CA LEU A 201 8.37 -12.99 4.93
C LEU A 201 7.09 -13.28 5.71
N HIS A 202 7.16 -14.16 6.72
CA HIS A 202 6.01 -14.48 7.55
C HIS A 202 5.54 -13.25 8.35
N ARG A 203 6.48 -12.46 8.89
CA ARG A 203 6.15 -11.20 9.57
C ARG A 203 5.44 -10.23 8.64
N MET A 204 5.92 -10.05 7.41
CA MET A 204 5.32 -9.15 6.43
C MET A 204 3.95 -9.62 5.95
N MET A 205 3.80 -10.92 5.65
CA MET A 205 2.59 -11.44 5.01
C MET A 205 1.47 -11.79 6.00
N MET A 206 1.82 -12.32 7.17
CA MET A 206 0.88 -12.83 8.18
C MET A 206 0.91 -12.02 9.48
N GLY A 207 1.73 -10.97 9.55
CA GLY A 207 1.81 -10.11 10.73
C GLY A 207 0.53 -9.32 10.98
N LYS A 208 0.35 -8.91 12.24
CA LYS A 208 -0.78 -8.05 12.62
C LYS A 208 -0.61 -6.66 12.01
N PRO A 209 -1.61 -6.11 11.31
CA PRO A 209 -1.58 -4.72 10.84
C PRO A 209 -1.37 -3.75 12.01
N SER A 210 -0.67 -2.65 11.74
CA SER A 210 -0.45 -1.59 12.73
C SER A 210 -1.79 -1.00 13.18
N GLN A 211 -1.94 -0.80 14.49
CA GLN A 211 -3.14 -0.18 15.04
C GLN A 211 -3.23 1.29 14.64
N LEU A 212 -4.47 1.80 14.53
CA LEU A 212 -4.70 3.21 14.28
C LEU A 212 -4.19 4.04 15.47
N GLN A 213 -3.28 4.97 15.20
CA GLN A 213 -2.74 5.89 16.19
C GLN A 213 -3.20 7.31 15.91
N SER A 214 -3.47 8.08 16.96
CA SER A 214 -3.78 9.51 16.84
C SER A 214 -2.59 10.26 16.26
N GLN A 215 -2.81 10.99 15.17
CA GLN A 215 -1.86 11.97 14.65
C GLN A 215 -2.24 13.40 15.03
N PHE A 216 -3.17 13.56 15.98
CA PHE A 216 -3.60 14.86 16.47
C PHE A 216 -2.42 15.61 17.11
N ARG A 217 -2.17 16.82 16.62
CA ARG A 217 -1.15 17.72 17.15
C ARG A 217 -1.73 19.12 17.24
N LEU A 218 -1.42 19.80 18.34
CA LEU A 218 -1.75 21.21 18.49
C LEU A 218 -0.85 22.04 17.57
N THR A 219 -1.46 22.88 16.74
CA THR A 219 -0.75 23.85 15.89
C THR A 219 -1.15 25.25 16.31
N TYR A 220 -0.24 26.21 16.18
CA TYR A 220 -0.51 27.61 16.54
C TYR A 220 -1.71 28.18 15.77
N THR A 221 -1.83 27.86 14.48
CA THR A 221 -3.00 28.28 13.67
C THR A 221 -4.31 27.75 14.23
N MET A 222 -4.33 26.50 14.71
CA MET A 222 -5.53 25.93 15.33
C MET A 222 -5.87 26.62 16.65
N ILE A 223 -4.87 26.92 17.49
CA ILE A 223 -5.06 27.66 18.74
C ILE A 223 -5.61 29.07 18.47
N LEU A 224 -5.00 29.80 17.53
CA LEU A 224 -5.44 31.15 17.16
C LEU A 224 -6.86 31.15 16.58
N ASN A 225 -7.20 30.15 15.76
CA ASN A 225 -8.55 30.02 15.22
C ASN A 225 -9.59 29.70 16.30
N LEU A 226 -9.22 28.93 17.32
CA LEU A 226 -10.10 28.62 18.45
C LEU A 226 -10.24 29.80 19.41
N LEU A 227 -9.17 30.55 19.66
CA LEU A 227 -9.23 31.78 20.45
C LEU A 227 -10.06 32.88 19.77
N ARG A 228 -10.20 32.83 18.44
CA ARG A 228 -11.06 33.75 17.68
C ARG A 228 -12.55 33.37 17.78
N VAL A 229 -12.88 32.12 18.11
CA VAL A 229 -14.25 31.61 18.12
C VAL A 229 -14.62 31.20 19.54
N ASP A 230 -15.44 32.00 20.22
CA ASP A 230 -15.83 31.78 21.64
C ASP A 230 -16.60 30.48 21.92
N ALA A 231 -16.99 29.73 20.90
CA ALA A 231 -17.82 28.53 21.03
C ALA A 231 -17.07 27.29 21.53
N LEU A 232 -15.74 27.20 21.33
CA LEU A 232 -14.96 25.98 21.62
C LEU A 232 -13.60 26.32 22.22
N ARG A 233 -13.39 25.90 23.46
CA ARG A 233 -12.09 26.02 24.12
C ARG A 233 -11.12 24.95 23.63
N VAL A 234 -9.83 25.25 23.65
CA VAL A 234 -8.77 24.34 23.19
C VAL A 234 -8.77 23.05 24.03
N GLU A 235 -9.04 23.17 25.33
CA GLU A 235 -9.14 22.06 26.27
C GLU A 235 -10.26 21.09 25.90
N ASP A 236 -11.39 21.59 25.43
CA ASP A 236 -12.53 20.75 25.02
C ASP A 236 -12.23 19.97 23.74
N MET A 237 -11.49 20.57 22.81
CA MET A 237 -10.99 19.89 21.63
C MET A 237 -9.97 18.80 21.99
N MET A 238 -9.03 19.10 22.90
CA MET A 238 -8.05 18.10 23.36
C MET A 238 -8.73 16.90 24.02
N LYS A 239 -9.72 17.14 24.89
CA LYS A 239 -10.50 16.08 25.56
C LYS A 239 -11.29 15.20 24.60
N ARG A 240 -11.66 15.72 23.42
CA ARG A 240 -12.37 14.98 22.37
C ARG A 240 -11.44 14.36 21.33
N SER A 241 -10.13 14.57 21.44
CA SER A 241 -9.14 14.02 20.51
C SER A 241 -9.07 12.49 20.61
N PHE A 242 -8.74 11.84 19.49
CA PHE A 242 -8.63 10.37 19.41
C PHE A 242 -7.55 9.82 20.37
N SER A 243 -6.53 10.62 20.69
CA SER A 243 -5.47 10.28 21.66
C SER A 243 -6.00 10.09 23.09
N GLU A 244 -7.05 10.82 23.48
CA GLU A 244 -7.64 10.73 24.83
C GLU A 244 -8.73 9.66 24.94
N PHE A 245 -9.10 9.04 23.81
CA PHE A 245 -10.17 8.03 23.77
C PHE A 245 -9.85 6.76 24.57
N PRO A 246 -8.63 6.21 24.57
CA PRO A 246 -8.27 5.08 25.43
C PRO A 246 -8.40 5.42 26.93
N SER A 247 -7.87 6.56 27.37
CA SER A 247 -7.99 7.05 28.75
C SER A 247 -9.43 7.26 29.19
N ARG A 248 -10.31 7.65 28.26
CA ARG A 248 -11.77 7.77 28.49
C ARG A 248 -12.48 6.41 28.60
N LYS A 249 -11.97 5.39 27.94
CA LYS A 249 -12.51 4.02 28.01
C LYS A 249 -12.16 3.38 29.36
N ASP A 250 -10.95 3.60 29.85
CA ASP A 250 -10.48 3.06 31.13
C ASP A 250 -11.08 3.77 32.35
N SER A 251 -11.40 5.07 32.23
CA SER A 251 -12.11 5.83 33.27
C SER A 251 -13.60 5.48 33.38
N LYS A 252 -14.15 4.72 32.44
CA LYS A 252 -15.44 4.02 32.58
C LYS A 252 -15.21 2.59 33.09
N GLY A 253 -14.70 2.46 34.32
CA GLY A 253 -14.82 1.21 35.08
C GLY A 253 -16.29 0.79 35.21
N PRO A 254 -16.60 -0.49 35.52
CA PRO A 254 -17.95 -1.03 35.45
C PRO A 254 -18.89 -0.18 36.30
N HIS A 255 -19.86 0.48 35.66
CA HIS A 255 -21.04 0.96 36.35
C HIS A 255 -21.77 -0.26 36.89
N PHE A 256 -21.42 -0.69 38.11
CA PHE A 256 -22.37 -1.43 38.92
C PHE A 256 -23.58 -0.51 39.08
N PRO A 257 -24.79 -0.88 38.62
CA PRO A 257 -25.97 -0.13 38.98
C PRO A 257 -26.07 -0.15 40.50
N VAL A 258 -26.04 1.03 41.13
CA VAL A 258 -26.20 1.26 42.57
C VAL A 258 -27.60 0.84 43.08
N ALA A 259 -28.37 0.10 42.29
CA ALA A 259 -29.73 -0.33 42.57
C ALA A 259 -29.83 -1.74 43.20
N LEU A 260 -28.72 -2.42 43.49
CA LEU A 260 -28.76 -3.79 44.05
C LEU A 260 -28.12 -3.89 45.44
N LEU A 261 -28.27 -2.87 46.30
CA LEU A 261 -27.80 -2.93 47.70
C LEU A 261 -28.92 -3.01 48.75
N PHE A 262 -30.18 -3.16 48.34
CA PHE A 262 -31.30 -3.37 49.26
C PHE A 262 -32.27 -4.38 48.69
N THR A 263 -31.98 -5.67 48.91
CA THR A 263 -32.95 -6.74 49.19
C THR A 263 -32.20 -8.06 49.15
N LEU A 264 -31.98 -8.65 50.32
CA LEU A 264 -32.09 -10.08 50.64
C LEU A 264 -31.19 -10.41 51.83
N SER A 265 -31.62 -9.93 52.99
CA SER A 265 -31.53 -10.71 54.22
C SER A 265 -32.39 -11.97 54.05
N LEU A 266 -31.77 -13.14 53.90
CA LEU A 266 -32.13 -14.41 54.54
C LEU A 266 -31.20 -15.54 54.05
N PRO A 267 -30.70 -16.41 54.95
CA PRO A 267 -29.74 -17.45 54.61
C PRO A 267 -30.48 -18.75 54.24
N ILE A 268 -30.17 -19.34 53.10
CA ILE A 268 -30.50 -20.75 52.85
C ILE A 268 -29.26 -21.44 52.25
N THR A 269 -28.71 -22.29 53.10
CA THR A 269 -27.81 -23.42 52.89
C THR A 269 -28.16 -24.22 51.63
N THR A 270 -27.20 -24.56 50.76
CA THR A 270 -26.91 -25.95 50.35
C THR A 270 -25.78 -26.09 49.31
N SER A 271 -24.80 -26.90 49.70
CA SER A 271 -24.01 -27.89 48.93
C SER A 271 -23.47 -27.59 47.52
N CYS A 272 -22.13 -27.62 47.49
CA CYS A 272 -21.23 -27.92 46.40
C CYS A 272 -21.52 -29.30 45.73
N SER A 273 -21.51 -29.36 44.40
CA SER A 273 -21.18 -30.59 43.66
C SER A 273 -20.63 -30.28 42.27
N LEU A 274 -19.38 -30.71 42.07
CA LEU A 274 -18.66 -30.79 40.80
C LEU A 274 -19.37 -31.71 39.80
N LEU A 275 -19.28 -31.38 38.51
CA LEU A 275 -19.53 -32.31 37.40
C LEU A 275 -18.44 -32.13 36.32
N PRO A 276 -17.72 -33.20 35.92
CA PRO A 276 -16.70 -33.18 34.87
C PRO A 276 -17.31 -33.50 33.48
N PRO A 277 -16.53 -33.44 32.39
CA PRO A 277 -17.04 -33.41 31.01
C PRO A 277 -17.16 -34.81 30.40
N THR A 278 -18.11 -35.01 29.48
CA THR A 278 -18.12 -36.16 28.55
C THR A 278 -18.49 -35.75 27.13
N THR A 279 -17.79 -36.42 26.22
CA THR A 279 -17.56 -36.28 24.78
C THR A 279 -18.77 -36.62 23.86
N PRO A 280 -18.64 -36.49 22.52
CA PRO A 280 -19.73 -36.12 21.61
C PRO A 280 -20.46 -37.33 21.01
N ARG A 281 -21.71 -37.12 20.56
CA ARG A 281 -22.41 -38.04 19.66
C ARG A 281 -22.48 -37.48 18.24
N SER A 282 -22.04 -38.31 17.32
CA SER A 282 -22.23 -38.28 15.88
C SER A 282 -23.69 -38.19 15.49
N LEU A 283 -24.00 -37.37 14.48
CA LEU A 283 -25.22 -37.46 13.69
C LEU A 283 -24.83 -37.77 12.25
N LEU A 284 -25.45 -38.84 11.75
CA LEU A 284 -25.71 -39.10 10.33
C LEU A 284 -26.55 -37.96 9.74
#